data_AF-A0A662VX89-F1
#
_entry.id   AF-A0A662VX89-F1
#
_cell.length_a   1.000
_cell.length_b   1.000
_cell.length_c   1.000
_cell.angle_alpha   90.00
_cell.angle_beta   90.00
_cell.angle_gamma   90.00
#
_symmetry.space_group_name_H-M   'P 1'
#
loop_
_entity.id
_entity.type
_entity.pdbx_description
1 polymer ?
#
loop_
_entity_poly.entity_id
_entity_poly.type
_entity_poly.pdbx_seq_one_letter_code
_entity_poly.pdbx_strand_id
1 'polypeptide(L)'
;FQSFSLKTSLIDAELRLNASSYSLEYAESRRLIEEISKKVDVVKIEDLTKSIFHRPRFKRLYTNKKNGLPFLMPTDVFMFPLKPRKFIINPPKGLSVEKGWIL
;
A
#
# COMPACT_ATOMS: atom_id res chain seq x y z
N PHE A 1 -33.46 3.19 -23.87
CA PHE A 1 -32.88 2.39 -22.77
C PHE A 1 -31.83 1.47 -23.35
N GLN A 2 -30.57 1.61 -22.93
CA GLN A 2 -29.46 0.79 -23.43
C GLN A 2 -29.35 -0.42 -22.51
N SER A 3 -29.60 -1.62 -23.03
CA SER A 3 -29.44 -2.87 -22.29
C SER A 3 -28.02 -3.39 -22.49
N PHE A 4 -27.43 -3.89 -21.41
CA PHE A 4 -26.17 -4.62 -21.45
C PHE A 4 -26.43 -6.02 -20.90
N SER A 5 -25.79 -7.01 -21.52
CA SER A 5 -25.87 -8.42 -21.14
C SER A 5 -24.50 -8.88 -20.64
N LEU A 6 -24.44 -9.43 -19.43
CA LEU A 6 -23.26 -10.08 -18.89
C LEU A 6 -23.49 -11.60 -18.88
N LYS A 7 -22.53 -12.36 -19.41
CA LYS A 7 -22.47 -13.81 -19.24
C LYS A 7 -21.50 -14.13 -18.11
N THR A 8 -21.96 -14.90 -17.13
CA THR A 8 -21.12 -15.45 -16.05
C THR A 8 -20.84 -16.92 -16.33
N SER A 9 -19.61 -17.36 -16.08
CA SER A 9 -19.23 -18.77 -16.06
C SER A 9 -18.75 -19.13 -14.66
N LEU A 10 -19.68 -19.69 -13.87
CA LEU A 10 -19.50 -20.57 -12.70
C LEU A 10 -18.48 -20.12 -11.63
N ILE A 11 -18.97 -19.84 -10.41
CA ILE A 11 -18.65 -20.58 -9.17
C ILE A 11 -19.61 -20.07 -8.07
N ASP A 12 -20.37 -21.03 -7.54
CA ASP A 12 -21.19 -21.02 -6.33
C ASP A 12 -22.45 -20.16 -6.23
N ALA A 13 -23.45 -20.71 -5.55
CA ALA A 13 -24.86 -20.29 -5.51
C ALA A 13 -25.13 -19.01 -4.70
N GLU A 14 -24.19 -18.07 -4.66
CA GLU A 14 -24.42 -16.74 -4.13
C GLU A 14 -24.67 -15.77 -5.28
N LEU A 15 -25.96 -15.44 -5.52
CA LEU A 15 -26.44 -14.43 -6.47
C LEU A 15 -26.08 -12.99 -6.06
N ARG A 16 -24.90 -12.80 -5.46
CA ARG A 16 -24.32 -11.47 -5.26
C ARG A 16 -23.45 -11.16 -6.47
N LEU A 17 -23.72 -10.03 -7.12
CA LEU A 17 -22.75 -9.39 -8.01
C LEU A 17 -21.54 -8.99 -7.16
N ASN A 18 -20.69 -9.96 -6.86
CA ASN A 18 -19.36 -9.69 -6.38
C ASN A 18 -18.62 -9.13 -7.58
N ALA A 19 -18.29 -7.84 -7.54
CA ALA A 19 -17.04 -7.39 -8.12
C ALA A 19 -15.93 -8.05 -7.30
N SER A 20 -15.80 -9.38 -7.41
CA SER A 20 -14.68 -10.08 -6.82
C SER A 20 -13.48 -9.48 -7.55
N SER A 21 -12.65 -8.81 -6.77
CA SER A 21 -11.47 -8.06 -7.20
C SER A 21 -10.40 -8.95 -7.87
N TYR A 22 -10.75 -10.19 -8.23
CA TYR A 22 -9.99 -11.08 -9.09
C TYR A 22 -10.36 -10.79 -10.53
N SER A 23 -10.05 -9.57 -10.92
CA SER A 23 -10.23 -9.08 -12.27
C SER A 23 -9.26 -9.85 -13.20
N LEU A 24 -9.57 -9.95 -14.49
CA LEU A 24 -8.70 -10.62 -15.48
C LEU A 24 -7.26 -10.09 -15.41
N GLU A 25 -7.10 -8.83 -15.03
CA GLU A 25 -5.85 -8.14 -14.79
C GLU A 25 -5.00 -8.80 -13.69
N TYR A 26 -5.61 -9.39 -12.64
CA TYR A 26 -4.86 -10.17 -11.64
C TYR A 26 -4.29 -11.45 -12.27
N ALA A 27 -5.11 -12.19 -13.03
CA ALA A 27 -4.66 -13.42 -13.69
C ALA A 27 -3.53 -13.12 -14.69
N GLU A 28 -3.69 -12.08 -15.51
CA GLU A 28 -2.65 -11.61 -16.43
C GLU A 28 -1.38 -11.15 -15.69
N SER A 29 -1.52 -10.39 -14.60
CA SER A 29 -0.37 -9.95 -13.80
C SER A 29 0.40 -11.14 -13.22
N ARG A 30 -0.30 -12.16 -12.73
CA ARG A 30 0.31 -13.39 -12.22
C ARG A 30 1.05 -14.15 -13.32
N ARG A 31 0.43 -14.32 -14.49
CA ARG A 31 1.04 -14.93 -15.66
C ARG A 31 2.33 -14.22 -16.06
N LEU A 32 2.31 -12.88 -16.10
CA LEU A 32 3.49 -12.07 -16.42
C LEU A 32 4.61 -12.21 -15.39
N ILE A 33 4.28 -12.22 -14.09
CA ILE A 33 5.26 -12.44 -13.02
C ILE A 33 5.93 -13.81 -13.16
N GLU A 34 5.16 -14.86 -13.47
CA GLU A 34 5.67 -16.22 -13.69
C GLU A 34 6.53 -16.35 -14.96
N GLU A 35 6.26 -15.57 -16.00
CA GLU A 35 7.14 -15.51 -17.18
C GLU A 35 8.45 -14.79 -16.88
N ILE A 36 8.38 -13.68 -16.15
CA ILE A 36 9.54 -12.87 -15.77
C ILE A 36 10.44 -13.64 -14.80
N SER A 37 9.87 -14.40 -13.86
CA SER A 37 10.65 -15.18 -12.88
C SER A 37 11.56 -16.25 -13.50
N LYS A 38 11.34 -16.61 -14.77
CA LYS A 38 12.25 -17.50 -15.53
C LYS A 38 13.55 -16.80 -15.97
N LYS A 39 13.59 -15.46 -15.93
CA LYS A 39 14.70 -14.64 -16.43
C LYS A 39 15.38 -13.82 -15.33
N VAL A 40 14.65 -13.50 -14.26
CA VAL A 40 15.15 -12.71 -13.12
C VAL A 40 14.65 -13.31 -11.83
N ASP A 41 15.40 -13.13 -10.75
CA ASP A 41 14.96 -13.55 -9.42
C ASP A 41 13.81 -12.67 -8.95
N VAL A 42 12.66 -13.30 -8.74
CA VAL A 42 11.47 -12.67 -8.17
C VAL A 42 11.37 -13.13 -6.72
N VAL A 43 11.61 -12.20 -5.80
CA VAL A 43 11.46 -12.41 -4.37
C VAL A 43 10.24 -11.66 -3.85
N LYS A 44 9.62 -12.18 -2.79
CA LYS A 44 8.54 -11.45 -2.15
C LYS A 44 9.13 -10.40 -1.22
N ILE A 45 8.38 -9.32 -1.01
CA ILE A 45 8.76 -8.28 -0.04
C ILE A 45 8.89 -8.85 1.38
N GLU A 46 8.08 -9.85 1.74
CA GLU A 46 8.17 -10.53 3.04
C GLU A 46 9.53 -11.21 3.27
N ASP A 47 10.18 -11.70 2.21
CA ASP A 47 11.50 -12.34 2.30
C ASP A 47 12.63 -11.31 2.53
N LEU A 48 12.38 -10.05 2.18
CA LEU A 48 13.35 -8.95 2.29
C LEU A 48 13.11 -8.05 3.50
N THR A 49 12.04 -8.26 4.25
CA THR A 49 11.60 -7.34 5.31
C THR A 49 11.53 -8.03 6.66
N LYS A 50 11.85 -7.29 7.72
CA LYS A 50 11.69 -7.80 9.09
C LYS A 50 10.23 -7.87 9.52
N SER A 51 9.39 -6.99 8.98
CA SER A 51 7.96 -6.93 9.27
C SER A 51 7.22 -6.12 8.21
N ILE A 52 5.98 -6.55 7.93
CA ILE A 52 5.03 -5.81 7.09
C ILE A 52 3.84 -5.47 7.99
N PHE A 53 3.48 -4.19 8.06
CA PHE A 53 2.40 -3.76 8.94
C PHE A 53 1.60 -2.61 8.32
N HIS A 54 0.29 -2.64 8.54
CA HIS A 54 -0.60 -1.52 8.25
C HIS A 54 -1.13 -0.99 9.58
N ARG A 55 -0.76 0.24 9.96
CA ARG A 55 -1.23 0.84 11.21
C ARG A 55 -2.58 1.52 11.00
N PRO A 56 -3.50 1.42 11.98
CA PRO A 56 -4.77 2.14 11.91
C PRO A 56 -4.52 3.65 11.86
N ARG A 57 -5.47 4.36 11.26
CA ARG A 57 -5.46 5.82 11.25
C ARG A 57 -5.52 6.34 12.69
N PHE A 58 -4.65 7.30 13.01
CA PHE A 58 -4.65 7.98 14.30
C PHE A 58 -4.83 9.50 14.12
N LYS A 59 -5.37 10.15 15.15
CA LYS A 59 -5.53 11.60 15.18
C LYS A 59 -4.15 12.26 15.30
N ARG A 60 -3.83 13.14 14.36
CA ARG A 60 -2.56 13.88 14.35
C ARG A 60 -2.76 15.20 15.08
N LEU A 61 -2.12 15.33 16.24
CA LEU A 61 -2.10 16.58 16.99
C LEU A 61 -0.91 17.42 16.49
N TYR A 62 -1.17 18.31 15.54
CA TYR A 62 -0.12 19.13 14.93
C TYR A 62 0.40 20.21 15.88
N THR A 63 1.69 20.51 15.76
CA THR A 63 2.35 21.56 16.52
C THR A 63 3.51 22.16 15.71
N ASN A 64 4.28 23.05 16.33
CA ASN A 64 5.48 23.65 15.75
C ASN A 64 6.72 22.75 15.93
N LYS A 65 7.80 23.08 15.22
CA LYS A 65 9.09 22.36 15.26
C LYS A 65 9.72 22.29 16.66
N LYS A 66 9.47 23.28 17.52
CA LYS A 66 10.05 23.34 18.87
C LYS A 66 9.43 22.30 19.80
N ASN A 67 8.15 21.99 19.62
CA ASN A 67 7.35 21.22 20.57
C ASN A 67 6.91 19.85 20.04
N GLY A 68 7.26 19.48 18.80
CA GLY A 68 6.76 18.27 18.15
C GLY A 68 7.82 17.45 17.45
N LEU A 69 7.46 16.21 17.17
CA LEU A 69 8.27 15.29 16.37
C LEU A 69 8.00 15.51 14.88
N PRO A 70 9.03 15.45 14.02
CA PRO A 70 8.86 15.57 12.58
C PRO A 70 7.93 14.48 12.04
N PHE A 71 7.02 14.88 11.16
CA PHE A 71 6.05 13.98 10.56
C PHE A 71 6.11 14.09 9.03
N LEU A 72 6.36 12.96 8.37
CA LEU A 72 6.36 12.85 6.91
C LEU A 72 4.92 12.67 6.42
N MET A 73 4.42 13.65 5.68
CA MET A 73 3.16 13.53 4.95
C MET A 73 3.36 12.68 3.69
N PRO A 74 2.29 12.09 3.12
CA PRO A 74 2.39 11.38 1.83
C PRO A 74 3.04 12.22 0.72
N THR A 75 2.78 13.53 0.72
CA THR A 75 3.39 14.46 -0.24
C THR A 75 4.87 14.74 0.02
N ASP A 76 5.38 14.50 1.24
CA ASP A 76 6.80 14.67 1.58
C ASP A 76 7.63 13.49 1.06
N VAL A 77 7.03 12.30 0.88
CA VAL A 77 7.71 11.09 0.37
C VAL A 77 8.21 11.30 -1.06
N PHE A 78 7.51 12.11 -1.85
CA PHE A 78 7.90 12.45 -3.22
C PHE A 78 8.94 13.57 -3.31
N MET A 79 9.36 14.16 -2.19
CA MET A 79 10.32 15.27 -2.18
C MET A 79 11.73 14.76 -1.87
N PHE A 80 12.71 15.15 -2.68
CA PHE A 80 14.12 14.86 -2.44
C PHE A 80 14.93 16.15 -2.21
N PRO A 81 15.66 16.28 -1.09
CA PRO A 81 15.75 15.33 0.03
C PRO A 81 14.46 15.31 0.87
N LEU A 82 14.16 14.16 1.49
CA LEU A 82 13.02 14.04 2.41
C LEU A 82 13.14 15.09 3.53
N LYS A 83 12.19 16.03 3.55
CA LYS A 83 12.14 17.12 4.53
C LYS A 83 10.76 17.17 5.17
N PRO A 84 10.63 16.89 6.48
CA PRO A 84 9.36 16.99 7.17
C PRO A 84 8.94 18.46 7.27
N ARG A 85 7.73 18.78 6.79
CA ARG A 85 7.15 20.13 6.86
C ARG A 85 6.17 20.29 8.02
N LYS A 86 5.75 19.20 8.63
CA LYS A 86 4.79 19.17 9.74
C LYS A 86 5.38 18.46 10.94
N PHE A 87 4.86 18.81 12.12
CA PHE A 87 5.29 18.25 13.40
C PHE A 87 4.07 17.83 14.20
N ILE A 88 4.16 16.72 14.93
CA ILE A 88 3.07 16.16 15.74
C ILE A 88 3.53 15.83 17.15
N ILE A 89 2.59 15.82 18.10
CA ILE A 89 2.81 15.34 19.47
C ILE A 89 2.17 13.98 19.68
N ASN A 90 2.78 13.16 20.54
CA ASN A 90 2.27 11.88 21.00
C ASN A 90 1.81 10.91 19.87
N PRO A 91 2.62 10.66 18.82
CA PRO A 91 2.27 9.63 17.85
C PRO A 91 2.26 8.23 18.49
N PRO A 92 1.46 7.29 17.97
CA PRO A 92 1.56 5.89 18.34
C PRO A 92 2.99 5.34 18.17
N LYS A 93 3.42 4.45 19.08
CA LYS A 93 4.73 3.80 19.01
C LYS A 93 4.90 3.00 17.71
N GLY A 94 6.12 2.91 17.18
CA GLY A 94 6.44 2.12 15.99
C GLY A 94 6.05 2.77 14.66
N LEU A 95 6.00 4.10 14.61
CA LEU A 95 5.80 4.89 13.38
C LEU A 95 7.06 5.69 12.99
N SER A 96 8.11 5.59 13.79
CA SER A 96 9.39 6.24 13.52
C SER A 96 10.12 5.50 12.42
N VAL A 97 10.75 6.27 11.53
CA VAL A 97 11.65 5.75 10.48
C VAL A 97 13.07 6.20 10.80
N GLU A 98 14.04 5.34 10.54
CA GLU A 98 15.45 5.67 10.76
C GLU A 98 16.09 6.22 9.50
N LYS A 99 17.15 7.03 9.67
CA LYS A 99 17.92 7.55 8.55
C LYS A 99 18.54 6.37 7.79
N GLY A 100 18.31 6.32 6.48
CA GLY A 100 18.85 5.27 5.59
C GLY A 100 17.86 4.16 5.25
N TRP A 101 16.65 4.18 5.81
CA TRP A 101 15.58 3.32 5.31
C TRP A 101 15.19 3.72 3.89
N ILE A 102 15.00 2.72 3.04
CA ILE A 102 14.38 2.88 1.73
C ILE A 102 12.87 2.86 1.99
N LEU A 103 12.22 4.00 1.75
CA LEU A 103 10.78 4.21 1.92
C LEU A 103 10.06 4.16 0.58
#